data_AF-A0A958CB41-F1
#
_entry.id   AF-A0A958CB41-F1
#
_cell.length_a   1.000
_cell.length_b   1.000
_cell.length_c   1.000
_cell.angle_alpha   90.00
_cell.angle_beta   90.00
_cell.angle_gamma   90.00
#
_symmetry.space_group_name_H-M   'P 1'
#
loop_
_entity.id
_entity.type
_entity.pdbx_description
1 polymer ?
#
loop_
_entity_poly.entity_id
_entity_poly.type
_entity_poly.pdbx_seq_one_letter_code
_entity_poly.pdbx_strand_id
1 'polypeptide(L)'
;GAPLAPLVAIWAVYAAASALLWYTLIRQPARGRALNIGTLVYAVLIGAMAGSAMWLATAQPGLLPLALGGLLFIASDMFVGSELMRGTSFRSIGDVIWTTYTVAQFLIVYSTAIVLQIV
;
A
#
# COMPACT_ATOMS: atom_id res chain seq x y z
N GLY A 1 -3.59 -20.61 -16.43
CA GLY A 1 -3.13 -19.25 -16.09
C GLY A 1 -4.33 -18.42 -15.72
N ALA A 2 -4.29 -17.72 -14.59
CA ALA A 2 -5.38 -16.82 -14.22
C ALA A 2 -5.50 -15.68 -15.25
N PRO A 3 -6.72 -15.26 -15.62
CA PRO A 3 -6.91 -14.24 -16.65
C PRO A 3 -6.28 -12.90 -16.24
N LEU A 4 -5.70 -12.18 -17.20
CA LEU A 4 -5.05 -10.88 -16.97
C LEU A 4 -6.06 -9.75 -16.71
N ALA A 5 -7.29 -9.88 -17.21
CA ALA A 5 -8.35 -8.90 -17.04
C ALA A 5 -8.68 -8.56 -15.56
N PRO A 6 -8.88 -9.53 -14.65
CA PRO A 6 -9.10 -9.22 -13.23
C PRO A 6 -7.88 -8.58 -12.56
N LEU A 7 -6.65 -8.91 -12.98
CA LEU A 7 -5.45 -8.25 -12.44
C LEU A 7 -5.44 -6.75 -12.76
N VAL A 8 -5.68 -6.40 -14.04
CA VAL A 8 -5.72 -4.99 -14.48
C VAL A 8 -6.85 -4.24 -13.78
N ALA A 9 -8.02 -4.86 -13.60
CA ALA A 9 -9.13 -4.25 -12.86
C ALA A 9 -8.76 -3.98 -11.39
N ILE A 10 -8.13 -4.94 -10.70
CA ILE A 10 -7.67 -4.76 -9.32
C ILE A 10 -6.60 -3.67 -9.25
N TRP A 11 -5.64 -3.64 -10.18
CA TRP A 11 -4.64 -2.57 -10.25
C TRP A 11 -5.29 -1.20 -10.45
N ALA A 12 -6.27 -1.07 -11.34
CA ALA A 12 -6.98 0.17 -11.56
C ALA A 12 -7.70 0.66 -10.28
N VAL A 13 -8.37 -0.25 -9.57
CA VAL A 13 -9.03 0.06 -8.29
C VAL A 13 -8.02 0.54 -7.25
N TYR A 14 -6.92 -0.18 -7.06
CA TYR A 14 -5.91 0.19 -6.07
C TYR A 14 -5.15 1.46 -6.46
N ALA A 15 -4.82 1.66 -7.74
CA ALA A 15 -4.20 2.89 -8.22
C ALA A 15 -5.12 4.11 -8.01
N ALA A 16 -6.41 3.97 -8.33
CA ALA A 16 -7.40 5.02 -8.10
C ALA A 16 -7.58 5.32 -6.60
N ALA A 17 -7.66 4.28 -5.76
CA ALA A 17 -7.73 4.42 -4.31
C ALA A 17 -6.48 5.13 -3.76
N SER A 18 -5.28 4.68 -4.10
CA SER A 18 -4.03 5.31 -3.66
C SER A 18 -3.90 6.74 -4.16
N ALA A 19 -4.30 7.04 -5.40
CA ALA A 19 -4.31 8.40 -5.93
C ALA A 19 -5.32 9.30 -5.18
N LEU A 20 -6.49 8.77 -4.82
CA LEU A 20 -7.49 9.49 -4.02
C LEU A 20 -6.99 9.75 -2.59
N LEU A 21 -6.38 8.75 -1.96
CA LEU A 21 -5.77 8.87 -0.63
C LEU A 21 -4.61 9.88 -0.65
N TRP A 22 -3.76 9.84 -1.68
CA TRP A 22 -2.74 10.85 -1.91
C TRP A 22 -3.35 12.25 -2.06
N TYR A 23 -4.40 12.39 -2.88
CA TYR A 23 -5.03 13.68 -3.15
C TYR A 23 -5.63 14.31 -1.89
N THR A 24 -6.23 13.50 -1.03
CA THR A 24 -6.93 13.95 0.19
C THR A 24 -5.99 14.11 1.38
N LEU A 25 -4.98 13.25 1.52
CA LEU A 25 -4.16 13.16 2.73
C LEU A 25 -2.72 13.64 2.55
N ILE A 26 -2.13 13.59 1.35
CA ILE A 26 -0.69 13.81 1.15
C ILE A 26 -0.39 15.07 0.33
N ARG A 27 -1.19 15.34 -0.72
CA ARG A 27 -0.98 16.46 -1.66
C ARG A 27 -0.84 17.79 -0.92
N GLN A 28 0.28 18.47 -1.13
CA GLN A 28 0.59 19.78 -0.55
C GLN A 28 1.15 20.71 -1.64
N PRO A 29 0.30 21.48 -2.35
CA PRO A 29 0.73 22.29 -3.51
C PRO A 29 1.87 23.28 -3.20
N ALA A 30 1.92 23.79 -1.96
CA ALA A 30 2.96 24.71 -1.50
C ALA A 30 4.38 24.09 -1.45
N ARG A 31 4.50 22.75 -1.39
CA ARG A 31 5.80 22.05 -1.37
C ARG A 31 6.44 21.88 -2.76
N GLY A 32 5.84 22.44 -3.80
CA GLY A 32 6.40 22.43 -5.15
C GLY A 32 5.97 21.22 -5.99
N ARG A 33 6.04 21.39 -7.31
CA ARG A 33 5.48 20.45 -8.29
C ARG A 33 6.18 19.09 -8.27
N ALA A 34 7.51 19.08 -8.17
CA ALA A 34 8.30 17.84 -8.19
C ALA A 34 7.92 16.88 -7.07
N LEU A 35 7.81 17.38 -5.82
CA LEU A 35 7.44 16.55 -4.66
C LEU A 35 6.00 16.01 -4.78
N ASN A 36 5.06 16.81 -5.26
CA ASN A 36 3.69 16.36 -5.46
C ASN A 36 3.58 15.28 -6.54
N ILE A 37 4.29 15.44 -7.66
CA ILE A 37 4.32 14.41 -8.71
C ILE A 37 5.02 13.14 -8.20
N GLY A 38 6.18 13.28 -7.54
CA GLY A 38 6.93 12.15 -7.02
C GLY A 38 6.13 11.31 -6.03
N THR A 39 5.47 11.96 -5.07
CA THR A 39 4.60 11.27 -4.09
C THR A 39 3.36 10.65 -4.72
N LEU A 40 2.78 11.24 -5.76
CA LEU A 40 1.67 10.63 -6.51
C LEU A 40 2.12 9.35 -7.23
N VAL A 41 3.23 9.43 -7.97
CA VAL A 41 3.79 8.27 -8.68
C VAL A 41 4.10 7.15 -7.69
N TYR A 42 4.74 7.50 -6.57
CA TYR A 42 5.04 6.56 -5.50
C TYR A 42 3.78 5.92 -4.89
N ALA A 43 2.73 6.70 -4.59
CA ALA A 43 1.46 6.18 -4.08
C ALA A 43 0.79 5.20 -5.06
N VAL A 44 0.84 5.49 -6.38
CA VAL A 44 0.33 4.59 -7.42
C VAL A 44 1.13 3.30 -7.49
N LEU A 45 2.46 3.35 -7.36
CA LEU A 45 3.32 2.16 -7.32
C LEU A 45 2.98 1.26 -6.12
N ILE A 46 2.80 1.86 -4.93
CA ILE A 46 2.35 1.11 -3.75
C ILE A 46 0.97 0.51 -3.99
N GLY A 47 0.05 1.27 -4.60
CA GLY A 47 -1.28 0.76 -4.97
C GLY A 47 -1.18 -0.48 -5.87
N ALA A 48 -0.37 -0.44 -6.91
CA ALA A 48 -0.16 -1.59 -7.81
C ALA A 48 0.46 -2.80 -7.07
N MET A 49 1.41 -2.57 -6.15
CA MET A 49 1.98 -3.63 -5.31
C MET A 49 0.90 -4.30 -4.44
N ALA A 50 0.12 -3.52 -3.70
CA ALA A 50 -0.95 -4.05 -2.84
C ALA A 50 -2.08 -4.69 -3.65
N GLY A 51 -2.41 -4.14 -4.83
CA GLY A 51 -3.35 -4.74 -5.77
C GLY A 51 -2.87 -6.10 -6.28
N SER A 52 -1.56 -6.25 -6.55
CA SER A 52 -0.97 -7.53 -6.91
C SER A 52 -1.08 -8.55 -5.78
N ALA A 53 -0.81 -8.14 -4.53
CA ALA A 53 -1.01 -8.96 -3.35
C ALA A 53 -2.47 -9.43 -3.20
N MET A 54 -3.44 -8.52 -3.40
CA MET A 54 -4.86 -8.86 -3.37
C MET A 54 -5.23 -9.84 -4.48
N TRP A 55 -4.78 -9.61 -5.71
CA TRP A 55 -5.03 -10.54 -6.82
C TRP A 55 -4.48 -11.94 -6.53
N LEU A 56 -3.25 -12.04 -6.00
CA LEU A 56 -2.67 -13.32 -5.58
C LEU A 56 -3.54 -14.02 -4.53
N ALA A 57 -4.07 -13.28 -3.55
CA ALA A 57 -4.98 -13.84 -2.54
C ALA A 57 -6.31 -14.33 -3.14
N THR A 58 -6.81 -13.71 -4.22
CA THR A 58 -8.01 -14.22 -4.92
C THR A 58 -7.74 -15.55 -5.65
N ALA A 59 -6.51 -15.77 -6.11
CA ALA A 59 -6.11 -17.00 -6.78
C ALA A 59 -5.71 -18.11 -5.77
N GLN A 60 -5.14 -17.73 -4.63
CA GLN A 60 -4.67 -18.63 -3.58
C GLN A 60 -5.06 -18.06 -2.20
N PRO A 61 -6.15 -18.55 -1.59
CA PRO A 61 -6.65 -18.02 -0.32
C PRO A 61 -5.64 -18.05 0.84
N GLY A 62 -4.65 -18.95 0.79
CA GLY A 62 -3.53 -18.98 1.75
C GLY A 62 -2.67 -17.72 1.74
N LEU A 63 -2.74 -16.89 0.69
CA LEU A 63 -2.04 -15.60 0.57
C LEU A 63 -2.88 -14.43 1.08
N LEU A 64 -4.00 -14.66 1.79
CA LEU A 64 -4.72 -13.59 2.48
C LEU A 64 -3.81 -12.73 3.39
N PRO A 65 -2.84 -13.29 4.15
CA PRO A 65 -1.87 -12.48 4.88
C PRO A 65 -1.13 -11.47 4.00
N LEU A 66 -0.75 -11.84 2.76
CA LEU A 66 -0.06 -10.95 1.82
C LEU A 66 -0.92 -9.74 1.47
N ALA A 67 -2.21 -9.95 1.17
CA ALA A 67 -3.15 -8.90 0.86
C ALA A 67 -3.38 -7.95 2.04
N LEU A 68 -3.53 -8.50 3.25
CA LEU A 68 -3.63 -7.71 4.49
C LEU A 68 -2.35 -6.91 4.76
N GLY A 69 -1.19 -7.49 4.50
CA GLY A 69 0.10 -6.81 4.58
C GLY A 69 0.17 -5.62 3.62
N GLY A 70 -0.26 -5.79 2.37
CA GLY A 70 -0.33 -4.70 1.38
C GLY A 70 -1.25 -3.55 1.81
N LEU A 71 -2.41 -3.85 2.40
CA LEU A 71 -3.35 -2.84 2.92
C LEU A 71 -2.79 -2.08 4.13
N LEU A 72 -2.17 -2.79 5.08
CA LEU A 72 -1.50 -2.17 6.22
C LEU A 72 -0.31 -1.31 5.79
N PHE A 73 0.42 -1.74 4.75
CA PHE A 73 1.52 -0.97 4.19
C PHE A 73 1.03 0.34 3.57
N ILE A 74 -0.07 0.32 2.80
CA ILE A 74 -0.74 1.54 2.31
C ILE A 74 -1.11 2.46 3.48
N ALA A 75 -1.75 1.92 4.52
CA ALA A 75 -2.18 2.72 5.68
C ALA A 75 -0.99 3.38 6.39
N SER A 76 0.10 2.64 6.62
CA SER A 76 1.33 3.17 7.20
C SER A 76 1.94 4.28 6.35
N ASP A 77 2.11 4.01 5.04
CA ASP A 77 2.75 4.94 4.11
C ASP A 77 1.93 6.23 3.93
N MET A 78 0.59 6.15 4.02
CA MET A 78 -0.27 7.33 4.02
C MET A 78 0.00 8.26 5.20
N PHE A 79 0.21 7.71 6.40
CA PHE A 79 0.54 8.52 7.57
C PHE A 79 1.94 9.14 7.43
N VAL A 80 2.93 8.37 6.96
CA VAL A 80 4.28 8.88 6.67
C VAL A 80 4.22 10.02 5.65
N GLY A 81 3.53 9.82 4.54
CA GLY A 81 3.36 10.83 3.49
C GLY A 81 2.65 12.07 4.02
N SER A 82 1.61 11.92 4.83
CA SER A 82 0.86 13.03 5.43
C SER A 82 1.70 13.81 6.45
N GLU A 83 2.46 13.13 7.30
CA GLU A 83 3.40 13.75 8.24
C GLU A 83 4.49 14.53 7.47
N LEU A 84 5.14 13.90 6.50
CA LEU A 84 6.25 14.51 5.74
C LEU A 84 5.79 15.64 4.82
N MET A 85 4.62 15.52 4.17
CA MET A 85 4.11 16.50 3.20
C MET A 85 3.20 17.57 3.80
N ARG A 86 2.47 17.29 4.88
CA ARG A 86 1.54 18.28 5.47
C ARG A 86 1.86 18.64 6.91
N GLY A 87 2.82 17.97 7.54
CA GLY A 87 3.11 18.16 8.96
C GLY A 87 2.00 17.62 9.84
N THR A 88 1.21 16.65 9.35
CA THR A 88 0.17 16.01 10.15
C THR A 88 0.79 15.38 11.39
N SER A 89 0.24 15.69 12.56
CA SER A 89 0.75 15.18 13.83
C SER A 89 -0.39 14.92 14.81
N PHE A 90 -0.32 13.81 15.54
CA PHE A 90 -1.16 13.53 16.70
C PHE A 90 -0.38 12.66 17.68
N ARG A 91 -0.88 12.52 18.91
CA ARG A 91 -0.23 11.68 19.94
C ARG A 91 -0.08 10.26 19.40
N SER A 92 1.14 9.74 19.40
CA SER A 92 1.47 8.38 18.92
C SER A 92 1.36 8.17 17.41
N ILE A 93 1.42 9.22 16.58
CA ILE A 93 1.49 9.06 15.11
C ILE A 93 2.64 8.13 14.68
N GLY A 94 3.82 8.30 15.29
CA GLY A 94 4.97 7.43 15.07
C GLY A 94 4.67 5.98 15.42
N ASP A 95 4.08 5.72 16.60
CA ASP A 95 3.73 4.36 17.02
C ASP A 95 2.75 3.70 16.05
N VAL A 96 1.76 4.46 15.55
CA VAL A 96 0.79 3.98 14.55
C VAL A 96 1.51 3.64 13.24
N ILE A 97 2.36 4.54 12.73
CA ILE A 97 3.17 4.31 11.51
C ILE A 97 3.99 3.05 11.64
N TRP A 98 4.82 2.94 12.70
CA TRP A 98 5.77 1.86 12.85
C TRP A 98 5.11 0.53 13.18
N THR A 99 4.02 0.52 13.95
CA THR A 99 3.28 -0.70 14.26
C THR A 99 2.61 -1.25 13.01
N THR A 100 1.88 -0.40 12.27
CA THR A 100 1.21 -0.82 11.03
C THR A 100 2.22 -1.29 9.98
N TYR A 101 3.34 -0.58 9.84
CA TYR A 101 4.47 -0.99 8.98
C TYR A 101 5.02 -2.36 9.38
N THR A 102 5.32 -2.56 10.67
CA THR A 102 5.97 -3.78 11.15
C THR A 102 5.06 -4.99 10.95
N VAL A 103 3.76 -4.86 11.26
CA VAL A 103 2.77 -5.91 11.01
C VAL A 103 2.64 -6.16 9.50
N ALA A 104 2.62 -5.10 8.67
CA ALA A 104 2.61 -5.25 7.22
C ALA A 104 3.80 -6.08 6.70
N GLN A 105 5.01 -5.72 7.10
CA GLN A 105 6.24 -6.43 6.71
C GLN A 105 6.24 -7.88 7.21
N PHE A 106 5.81 -8.12 8.44
CA PHE A 106 5.67 -9.47 8.97
C PHE A 106 4.75 -10.32 8.09
N LEU A 107 3.56 -9.82 7.73
CA LEU A 107 2.61 -10.56 6.90
C LEU A 107 3.12 -10.80 5.48
N ILE A 108 3.83 -9.83 4.90
CA ILE A 108 4.45 -9.96 3.57
C ILE A 108 5.55 -11.04 3.61
N VAL A 109 6.46 -10.98 4.58
CA VAL A 109 7.54 -11.97 4.73
C VAL A 109 6.97 -13.34 5.07
N TYR A 110 6.01 -13.43 5.99
CA TYR A 110 5.34 -14.68 6.36
C TYR A 110 4.68 -15.37 5.15
N SER A 111 4.10 -14.60 4.23
CA SER A 111 3.50 -15.15 3.02
C SER A 111 4.52 -15.83 2.09
N THR A 112 5.79 -15.41 2.11
CA THR A 112 6.85 -16.13 1.37
C THR A 112 7.09 -17.53 1.94
N ALA A 113 7.04 -17.68 3.27
CA ALA A 113 7.13 -18.99 3.92
C ALA A 113 5.93 -19.89 3.56
N ILE A 114 4.71 -19.33 3.48
CA ILE A 114 3.52 -20.07 3.03
C ILE A 114 3.74 -20.63 1.62
N VAL A 115 4.22 -19.82 0.67
CA VAL A 115 4.47 -20.27 -0.71
C VAL A 115 5.53 -21.39 -0.76
N LEU A 116 6.60 -21.27 0.04
CA LEU A 116 7.68 -22.25 0.07
C LEU A 116 7.28 -23.59 0.69
N GLN A 117 6.28 -23.61 1.57
CA GLN A 117 5.74 -24.85 2.15
C GLN A 117 4.74 -25.57 1.21
N ILE A 118 4.34 -24.93 0.11
CA ILE A 118 3.38 -25.46 -0.86
C ILE A 118 4.10 -26.11 -2.07
N VAL A 119 5.44 -26.02 -2.15
CA VAL A 119 6.29 -26.74 -3.13
C VAL A 119 6.76 -28.06 -2.55
#